data_AF-A0A1E1XC15-F1
#
_entry.id   AF-A0A1E1XC15-F1
#
_cell.length_a   1.000
_cell.length_b   1.000
_cell.length_c   1.000
_cell.angle_alpha   90.00
_cell.angle_beta   90.00
_cell.angle_gamma   90.00
#
_symmetry.space_group_name_H-M   'P 1'
#
loop_
_entity.id
_entity.type
_entity.pdbx_description
1 polymer ?
#
loop_
_entity_poly.entity_id
_entity_poly.type
_entity_poly.pdbx_seq_one_letter_code
_entity_poly.pdbx_strand_id
1 'polypeptide(L)'
;MFEDVPVLCLEVEMYGLKPFSSTGAWPLKALDTVHYTLVEQNCSMVVKERPTETSRAKVLLYLPDGVSLYEFMLETGMACKADPEPESSGGFDETDIVPCPYKSVELPAAGLFPVVVTNLVQADVACIQLSKFDSAVNDEQKAINSSIESFVAMAAELQEVAKDCPLLQNTSEGTPCLGKYGYDKLWYRGLVLGTQKKKVSVLYVDYGNSEVISRSNLRVLPPKYFDIPIQCKECRLHGVRVVGDEFNARKMLSDILFEGNNTVYLAKIKNKESTPIEIDLLNSSSLDLVYKPLAEKGYITIDDNP
;
A
#
# COMPACT_ATOMS: atom_id res chain seq x y z
N MET A 1 37.85 40.22 4.85
CA MET A 1 36.50 39.68 5.13
C MET A 1 35.88 39.39 3.77
N PHE A 2 35.56 38.13 3.48
CA PHE A 2 35.03 37.73 2.18
C PHE A 2 33.51 37.98 2.19
N GLU A 3 33.07 39.10 1.61
CA GLU A 3 31.64 39.48 1.56
C GLU A 3 30.90 38.89 0.33
N ASP A 4 31.60 38.23 -0.60
CA ASP A 4 31.03 37.71 -1.86
C ASP A 4 31.10 36.17 -2.01
N VAL A 5 31.32 35.42 -0.92
CA VAL A 5 31.25 33.94 -1.00
C VAL A 5 29.78 33.53 -0.92
N PRO A 6 29.19 32.93 -1.97
CA PRO A 6 27.81 32.46 -1.91
C PRO A 6 27.68 31.44 -0.79
N VAL A 7 26.60 31.52 -0.02
CA VAL A 7 26.32 30.58 1.07
C VAL A 7 26.22 29.16 0.49
N LEU A 8 27.31 28.39 0.63
CA LEU A 8 27.41 27.03 0.09
C LEU A 8 26.67 25.99 0.94
N CYS A 9 26.21 26.38 2.12
CA CYS A 9 25.46 25.53 3.04
C CYS A 9 24.18 26.26 3.47
N LEU A 10 23.04 25.80 2.95
CA LEU A 10 21.72 26.34 3.26
C LEU A 10 21.03 25.45 4.29
N GLU A 11 20.70 26.03 5.44
CA GLU A 11 19.86 25.36 6.43
C GLU A 11 18.40 25.45 5.97
N VAL A 12 17.75 24.28 5.85
CA VAL A 12 16.39 24.14 5.32
C VAL A 12 15.51 23.36 6.28
N GLU A 13 14.20 23.56 6.18
CA GLU A 13 13.19 22.82 6.93
C GLU A 13 12.37 21.95 5.98
N MET A 14 12.00 20.74 6.40
CA MET A 14 11.16 19.87 5.59
C MET A 14 9.72 20.41 5.57
N TYR A 15 9.23 20.76 4.38
CA TYR A 15 7.91 21.35 4.22
C TYR A 15 6.82 20.36 4.63
N GLY A 16 5.91 20.80 5.50
CA GLY A 16 4.67 20.10 5.81
C GLY A 16 4.82 18.82 6.62
N LEU A 17 5.99 18.55 7.21
CA LEU A 17 6.20 17.45 8.14
C LEU A 17 6.35 17.95 9.57
N LYS A 18 5.74 17.24 10.51
CA LYS A 18 5.97 17.40 11.96
C LYS A 18 6.37 16.05 12.58
N PRO A 19 7.23 16.05 13.61
CA PRO A 19 7.53 14.82 14.33
C PRO A 19 6.30 14.34 15.12
N PHE A 20 6.19 13.03 15.31
CA PHE A 20 5.09 12.39 16.05
C PHE A 20 5.13 12.69 17.57
N SER A 21 6.20 13.33 18.07
CA SER A 21 6.39 13.58 19.50
C SER A 21 5.47 14.67 20.04
N SER A 22 4.85 14.42 21.20
CA SER A 22 4.13 15.44 22.00
C SER A 22 5.02 16.59 22.47
N THR A 23 6.35 16.40 22.43
CA THR A 23 7.34 17.45 22.76
C THR A 23 7.78 18.27 21.54
N GLY A 24 7.32 17.92 20.33
CA GLY A 24 7.74 18.56 19.08
C GLY A 24 9.16 18.20 18.62
N ALA A 25 9.84 17.26 19.29
CA ALA A 25 11.17 16.79 18.92
C ALA A 25 11.11 15.58 17.96
N TRP A 26 12.04 15.53 16.99
CA TRP A 26 12.18 14.39 16.10
C TRP A 26 12.68 13.13 16.83
N PRO A 27 12.01 11.98 16.69
CA PRO A 27 12.52 10.72 17.23
C PRO A 27 13.90 10.41 16.66
N LEU A 28 14.82 9.91 17.50
CA LEU A 28 16.19 9.53 17.10
C LEU A 28 16.21 8.65 15.86
N LYS A 29 15.32 7.66 15.78
CA LYS A 29 15.19 6.78 14.62
C LYS A 29 14.83 7.51 13.31
N ALA A 30 13.99 8.55 13.38
CA ALA A 30 13.66 9.37 12.21
C ALA A 30 14.86 10.20 11.78
N LEU A 31 15.59 10.76 12.75
CA LEU A 31 16.83 11.51 12.50
C LEU A 31 17.92 10.62 11.89
N ASP A 32 18.15 9.42 12.43
CA ASP A 32 19.13 8.46 11.93
C ASP A 32 18.79 8.01 10.52
N THR A 33 17.50 7.77 10.24
CA THR A 33 17.06 7.36 8.90
C THR A 33 17.24 8.49 7.89
N VAL A 34 16.82 9.71 8.24
CA VAL A 34 17.03 10.89 7.38
C VAL A 34 18.53 11.13 7.14
N HIS A 35 19.36 11.00 8.17
CA HIS A 35 20.81 11.12 8.06
C HIS A 35 21.39 10.08 7.10
N TYR A 36 21.09 8.80 7.32
CA TYR A 36 21.58 7.70 6.47
C TYR A 36 21.13 7.84 5.01
N THR A 37 19.93 8.39 4.78
CA THR A 37 19.33 8.49 3.45
C THR A 37 19.81 9.73 2.69
N LEU A 38 20.19 10.82 3.37
CA LEU A 38 20.56 12.08 2.73
C LEU A 38 22.07 12.38 2.70
N VAL A 39 22.81 11.93 3.71
CA VAL A 39 24.22 12.32 3.85
C VAL A 39 25.05 11.70 2.72
N GLU A 40 25.90 12.53 2.09
CA GLU A 40 26.72 12.19 0.91
C GLU A 40 25.92 11.79 -0.35
N GLN A 41 24.60 11.99 -0.37
CA GLN A 41 23.76 11.74 -1.54
C GLN A 41 23.51 13.01 -2.37
N ASN A 42 23.51 12.87 -3.69
CA ASN A 42 23.15 13.94 -4.63
C ASN A 42 21.62 14.11 -4.72
N CYS A 43 21.02 14.60 -3.64
CA CYS A 43 19.59 14.84 -3.55
C CYS A 43 19.18 16.10 -4.32
N SER A 44 17.96 16.09 -4.84
CA SER A 44 17.33 17.28 -5.41
C SER A 44 16.30 17.85 -4.44
N MET A 45 16.12 19.17 -4.45
CA MET A 45 15.15 19.85 -3.57
C MET A 45 14.23 20.76 -4.36
N VAL A 46 12.98 20.86 -3.89
CA VAL A 46 11.99 21.81 -4.38
C VAL A 46 11.66 22.78 -3.26
N VAL A 47 11.96 24.06 -3.45
CA VAL A 47 11.63 25.12 -2.49
C VAL A 47 10.12 25.39 -2.54
N LYS A 48 9.45 25.24 -1.40
CA LYS A 48 8.03 25.53 -1.21
C LYS A 48 7.80 26.90 -0.61
N GLU A 49 8.59 27.24 0.39
CA GLU A 49 8.63 28.57 0.98
C GLU A 49 10.06 29.11 0.95
N ARG A 50 10.22 30.36 0.50
CA ARG A 50 11.51 31.04 0.53
C ARG A 50 11.85 31.45 1.96
N PRO A 51 13.15 31.49 2.33
CA PRO A 51 13.54 31.94 3.66
C PRO A 51 13.19 33.41 3.84
N THR A 52 12.84 33.78 5.07
CA THR A 52 12.68 35.18 5.50
C THR A 52 13.78 35.54 6.50
N GLU A 53 13.83 36.78 6.99
CA GLU A 53 14.80 37.17 8.04
C GLU A 53 14.68 36.32 9.31
N THR A 54 13.50 35.76 9.57
CA THR A 54 13.20 35.02 10.81
C THR A 54 12.82 33.56 10.59
N SER A 55 12.77 33.07 9.34
CA SER A 55 12.34 31.70 9.03
C SER A 55 13.23 31.04 7.98
N ARG A 56 13.47 29.73 8.15
CA ARG A 56 14.21 28.91 7.20
C ARG A 56 13.40 28.67 5.94
N ALA A 57 14.09 28.31 4.85
CA ALA A 57 13.43 27.89 3.62
C ALA A 57 12.77 26.53 3.86
N LYS A 58 11.49 26.37 3.47
CA LYS A 58 10.81 25.08 3.54
C LYS A 58 10.88 24.36 2.21
N VAL A 59 11.32 23.11 2.22
CA VAL A 59 11.64 22.36 1.00
C VAL A 59 11.05 20.96 1.01
N LEU A 60 10.79 20.41 -0.17
CA LEU A 60 10.63 18.97 -0.39
C LEU A 60 11.94 18.41 -0.92
N LEU A 61 12.42 17.31 -0.32
CA LEU A 61 13.64 16.62 -0.71
C LEU A 61 13.34 15.35 -1.48
N TYR A 62 14.13 15.09 -2.52
CA TYR A 62 14.07 13.91 -3.35
C TYR A 62 15.45 13.26 -3.44
N LEU A 63 15.49 11.95 -3.25
CA LEU A 63 16.69 11.14 -3.37
C LEU A 63 17.14 11.04 -4.84
N PRO A 64 18.37 10.56 -5.11
CA PRO A 64 18.90 10.47 -6.48
C PRO A 64 18.04 9.65 -7.45
N ASP A 65 17.31 8.66 -6.93
CA ASP A 65 16.35 7.83 -7.66
C ASP A 65 14.97 8.49 -7.85
N GLY A 66 14.78 9.69 -7.31
CA GLY A 66 13.55 10.48 -7.42
C GLY A 66 12.48 10.15 -6.37
N VAL A 67 12.80 9.32 -5.38
CA VAL A 67 11.93 9.04 -4.22
C VAL A 67 11.78 10.30 -3.37
N SER A 68 10.55 10.61 -2.98
CA SER A 68 10.23 11.74 -2.11
C SER A 68 10.53 11.37 -0.66
N LEU A 69 11.46 12.05 -0.02
CA LEU A 69 11.71 11.84 1.42
C LEU A 69 10.46 12.18 2.24
N TYR A 70 9.67 13.17 1.80
CA TYR A 70 8.41 13.54 2.44
C TYR A 70 7.45 12.37 2.51
N GLU A 71 7.18 11.73 1.35
CA GLU A 71 6.24 10.60 1.30
C GLU A 71 6.82 9.40 2.01
N PHE A 72 8.12 9.12 1.82
CA PHE A 72 8.79 8.04 2.53
C PHE A 72 8.65 8.18 4.05
N MET A 73 8.86 9.39 4.60
CA MET A 73 8.72 9.61 6.04
C MET A 73 7.26 9.51 6.54
N LEU A 74 6.27 9.83 5.72
CA LEU A 74 4.86 9.61 6.05
C LEU A 74 4.48 8.13 5.98
N GLU A 75 4.84 7.45 4.89
CA GLU A 75 4.53 6.03 4.64
C GLU A 75 5.19 5.11 5.65
N THR A 76 6.42 5.45 6.07
CA THR A 76 7.15 4.71 7.11
C THR A 76 6.80 5.14 8.53
N GLY A 77 5.86 6.09 8.69
CA GLY A 77 5.40 6.56 10.01
C GLY A 77 6.45 7.34 10.81
N MET A 78 7.50 7.84 10.16
CA MET A 78 8.56 8.63 10.79
C MET A 78 8.18 10.11 10.98
N ALA A 79 7.14 10.58 10.30
CA ALA A 79 6.60 11.93 10.40
C ALA A 79 5.07 11.96 10.25
N CYS A 80 4.44 13.08 10.64
CA CYS A 80 3.04 13.40 10.37
C CYS A 80 2.95 14.63 9.46
N LYS A 81 1.78 14.82 8.82
CA LYS A 81 1.47 16.09 8.15
C LYS A 81 1.27 17.21 9.19
N ALA A 82 1.86 18.37 8.94
CA ALA A 82 1.47 19.59 9.66
C ALA A 82 0.02 19.97 9.27
N ASP A 83 -0.73 20.55 10.20
CA ASP A 83 -2.18 20.77 10.04
C ASP A 83 -2.47 21.58 8.76
N PRO A 84 -3.55 21.27 8.02
CA PRO A 84 -3.84 21.92 6.75
C PRO A 84 -4.19 23.40 6.96
N GLU A 85 -3.60 24.30 6.17
CA GLU A 85 -4.19 25.62 5.93
C GLU A 85 -5.64 25.44 5.43
N PRO A 86 -6.56 26.38 5.71
CA PRO A 86 -7.98 26.19 5.43
C PRO A 86 -8.18 26.02 3.92
N GLU A 87 -8.37 24.77 3.50
CA GLU A 87 -8.81 24.45 2.15
C GLU A 87 -10.19 25.09 1.94
N SER A 88 -10.33 25.80 0.81
CA SER A 88 -11.62 26.27 0.35
C SER A 88 -12.60 25.10 0.37
N SER A 89 -13.66 25.23 1.14
CA SER A 89 -14.72 24.24 1.34
C SER A 89 -15.32 23.78 0.00
N GLY A 90 -14.74 22.74 -0.58
CA GLY A 90 -15.43 21.79 -1.42
C GLY A 90 -15.77 20.61 -0.52
N GLY A 91 -17.00 20.56 -0.03
CA GLY A 91 -17.48 19.37 0.68
C GLY A 91 -17.33 18.17 -0.24
N PHE A 92 -16.55 17.18 0.18
CA PHE A 92 -16.64 15.85 -0.39
C PHE A 92 -17.93 15.25 0.14
N ASP A 93 -18.93 15.18 -0.72
CA ASP A 93 -20.12 14.37 -0.48
C ASP A 93 -19.65 12.90 -0.41
N GLU A 94 -20.01 12.20 0.65
CA GLU A 94 -19.60 10.82 0.96
C GLU A 94 -20.25 9.79 -0.01
N THR A 95 -20.75 10.25 -1.16
CA THR A 95 -21.57 9.48 -2.12
C THR A 95 -20.92 9.22 -3.47
N ASP A 96 -19.77 9.80 -3.79
CA ASP A 96 -19.08 9.53 -5.06
C ASP A 96 -18.16 8.31 -4.97
N ILE A 97 -18.75 7.13 -4.66
CA ILE A 97 -18.08 5.86 -4.84
C ILE A 97 -17.82 5.70 -6.33
N VAL A 98 -16.60 6.01 -6.78
CA VAL A 98 -16.19 5.77 -8.16
C VAL A 98 -16.31 4.26 -8.43
N PRO A 99 -17.20 3.81 -9.34
CA PRO A 99 -17.48 2.40 -9.51
C PRO A 99 -16.21 1.65 -9.92
N CYS A 100 -15.82 0.62 -9.17
CA CYS A 100 -14.75 -0.28 -9.59
C CYS A 100 -15.26 -1.09 -10.80
N PRO A 101 -14.65 -0.95 -11.98
CA PRO A 101 -15.13 -1.62 -13.19
C PRO A 101 -14.73 -3.10 -13.26
N TYR A 102 -13.96 -3.58 -12.28
CA TYR A 102 -13.55 -4.97 -12.19
C TYR A 102 -14.57 -5.80 -11.41
N LYS A 103 -14.74 -7.06 -11.82
CA LYS A 103 -15.47 -8.04 -11.02
C LYS A 103 -14.64 -8.42 -9.79
N SER A 104 -15.26 -8.50 -8.61
CA SER A 104 -14.62 -9.04 -7.40
C SER A 104 -14.49 -10.56 -7.51
N VAL A 105 -13.42 -11.13 -6.94
CA VAL A 105 -13.40 -12.56 -6.60
C VAL A 105 -14.44 -12.85 -5.51
N GLU A 106 -15.09 -14.00 -5.62
CA GLU A 106 -15.97 -14.56 -4.60
C GLU A 106 -15.17 -15.49 -3.70
N LEU A 107 -15.32 -15.34 -2.38
CA LEU A 107 -14.71 -16.26 -1.43
C LEU A 107 -15.59 -17.50 -1.19
N PRO A 108 -14.99 -18.64 -0.81
CA PRO A 108 -15.73 -19.84 -0.45
C PRO A 108 -16.82 -19.57 0.58
N ALA A 109 -17.96 -20.24 0.43
CA ALA A 109 -19.12 -19.99 1.29
C ALA A 109 -18.89 -20.38 2.76
N ALA A 110 -18.06 -21.40 3.01
CA ALA A 110 -17.75 -21.90 4.34
C ALA A 110 -16.43 -22.67 4.36
N GLY A 111 -15.97 -23.00 5.56
CA GLY A 111 -14.77 -23.82 5.78
C GLY A 111 -13.47 -23.04 5.76
N LEU A 112 -12.37 -23.77 5.82
CA LEU A 112 -11.02 -23.25 5.68
C LEU A 112 -10.62 -23.29 4.21
N PHE A 113 -9.99 -22.22 3.73
CA PHE A 113 -9.48 -22.15 2.37
C PHE A 113 -8.08 -21.54 2.33
N PRO A 114 -7.20 -22.00 1.43
CA PRO A 114 -5.83 -21.55 1.36
C PRO A 114 -5.75 -20.16 0.72
N VAL A 115 -4.93 -19.30 1.31
CA VAL A 115 -4.74 -17.91 0.88
C VAL A 115 -3.27 -17.52 0.97
N VAL A 116 -2.90 -16.48 0.22
CA VAL A 116 -1.65 -15.74 0.40
C VAL A 116 -2.01 -14.32 0.81
N VAL A 117 -1.29 -13.75 1.77
CA VAL A 117 -1.40 -12.32 2.09
C VAL A 117 -0.50 -11.54 1.15
N THR A 118 -1.05 -10.57 0.43
CA THR A 118 -0.32 -9.79 -0.58
C THR A 118 0.02 -8.38 -0.13
N ASN A 119 -0.77 -7.83 0.78
CA ASN A 119 -0.53 -6.51 1.36
C ASN A 119 -1.12 -6.45 2.77
N LEU A 120 -0.52 -5.63 3.63
CA LEU A 120 -1.03 -5.34 4.97
C LEU A 120 -1.37 -3.86 5.03
N VAL A 121 -2.66 -3.52 5.11
CA VAL A 121 -3.17 -2.13 5.08
C VAL A 121 -3.10 -1.51 6.47
N GLN A 122 -3.53 -2.26 7.49
CA GLN A 122 -3.50 -1.89 8.91
C GLN A 122 -3.06 -3.10 9.74
N ALA A 123 -2.81 -2.94 11.03
CA ALA A 123 -2.48 -4.05 11.93
C ALA A 123 -3.60 -5.11 12.04
N ASP A 124 -4.82 -4.77 11.61
CA ASP A 124 -5.98 -5.64 11.58
C ASP A 124 -6.65 -5.74 10.20
N VAL A 125 -6.13 -5.09 9.16
CA VAL A 125 -6.69 -5.14 7.79
C VAL A 125 -5.62 -5.58 6.79
N ALA A 126 -5.90 -6.67 6.08
CA ALA A 126 -4.99 -7.28 5.11
C ALA A 126 -5.66 -7.58 3.78
N CYS A 127 -4.88 -7.54 2.71
CA CYS A 127 -5.27 -7.98 1.37
C CYS A 127 -4.85 -9.44 1.19
N ILE A 128 -5.81 -10.29 0.80
CA ILE A 128 -5.58 -11.71 0.53
C ILE A 128 -5.86 -12.05 -0.93
N GLN A 129 -5.17 -13.06 -1.44
CA GLN A 129 -5.49 -13.79 -2.66
C GLN A 129 -5.81 -15.25 -2.32
N LEU A 130 -6.76 -15.86 -3.03
CA LEU A 130 -6.98 -17.30 -2.95
C LEU A 130 -5.75 -18.05 -3.49
N SER A 131 -5.34 -19.09 -2.77
CA SER A 131 -4.33 -20.05 -3.23
C SER A 131 -4.99 -21.33 -3.72
N LYS A 132 -4.26 -22.15 -4.46
CA LYS A 132 -4.81 -23.42 -4.97
C LYS A 132 -5.03 -24.41 -3.83
N PHE A 133 -6.10 -25.19 -3.96
CA PHE A 133 -6.27 -26.42 -3.20
C PHE A 133 -5.43 -27.52 -3.84
N ASP A 134 -4.45 -28.07 -3.12
CA ASP A 134 -3.57 -29.15 -3.62
C ASP A 134 -4.36 -30.41 -4.03
N SER A 135 -5.49 -30.65 -3.36
CA SER A 135 -6.39 -31.77 -3.65
C SER A 135 -7.82 -31.24 -3.66
N ALA A 136 -8.21 -30.56 -4.74
CA ALA A 136 -9.57 -30.06 -4.91
C ALA A 136 -10.58 -31.24 -4.93
N VAL A 137 -11.39 -31.36 -3.88
CA VAL A 137 -12.31 -32.49 -3.67
C VAL A 137 -13.73 -32.22 -4.16
N ASN A 138 -14.12 -30.96 -4.31
CA ASN A 138 -15.46 -30.55 -4.74
C ASN A 138 -15.40 -29.58 -5.92
N ASP A 139 -16.56 -29.32 -6.53
CA ASP A 139 -16.61 -28.50 -7.74
C ASP A 139 -16.33 -27.02 -7.49
N GLU A 140 -16.63 -26.51 -6.28
CA GLU A 140 -16.26 -25.14 -5.86
C GLU A 140 -14.73 -24.97 -5.84
N GLN A 141 -14.00 -25.89 -5.22
CA GLN A 141 -12.53 -25.88 -5.16
C GLN A 141 -11.89 -26.04 -6.54
N LYS A 142 -12.46 -26.88 -7.40
CA LYS A 142 -11.99 -27.01 -8.80
C LYS A 142 -12.19 -25.71 -9.58
N ALA A 143 -13.35 -25.05 -9.40
CA ALA A 143 -13.64 -23.77 -10.03
C ALA A 143 -12.69 -22.66 -9.54
N ILE A 144 -12.39 -22.63 -8.24
CA ILE A 144 -11.39 -21.72 -7.66
C ILE A 144 -10.02 -21.95 -8.28
N ASN A 145 -9.53 -23.19 -8.32
CA ASN A 145 -8.24 -23.52 -8.92
C ASN A 145 -8.18 -23.09 -10.40
N SER A 146 -9.25 -23.31 -11.17
CA SER A 146 -9.33 -22.89 -12.58
C SER A 146 -9.36 -21.36 -12.75
N SER A 147 -10.04 -20.64 -11.86
CA SER A 147 -10.02 -19.18 -11.82
C SER A 147 -8.62 -18.63 -11.53
N ILE A 148 -7.90 -19.23 -10.57
CA ILE A 148 -6.51 -18.87 -10.25
C ILE A 148 -5.59 -19.13 -11.45
N GLU A 149 -5.76 -20.26 -12.14
CA GLU A 149 -5.00 -20.56 -13.37
C GLU A 149 -5.24 -19.52 -14.47
N SER A 150 -6.48 -19.09 -14.63
CA SER A 150 -6.83 -18.05 -15.60
C SER A 150 -6.18 -16.71 -15.26
N PHE A 151 -6.13 -16.35 -13.97
CA PHE A 151 -5.40 -15.17 -13.50
C PHE A 151 -3.89 -15.28 -13.75
N VAL A 152 -3.27 -16.42 -13.42
CA VAL A 152 -1.83 -16.64 -13.64
C VAL A 152 -1.48 -16.55 -15.12
N ALA A 153 -2.27 -17.16 -15.99
CA ALA A 153 -2.09 -17.08 -17.44
C ALA A 153 -2.22 -15.64 -17.94
N MET A 154 -3.22 -14.90 -17.46
CA MET A 154 -3.42 -13.48 -17.77
C MET A 154 -2.24 -12.62 -17.31
N ALA A 155 -1.78 -12.79 -16.06
CA ALA A 155 -0.67 -12.04 -15.50
C ALA A 155 0.64 -12.27 -16.27
N ALA A 156 0.88 -13.49 -16.74
CA ALA A 156 1.99 -13.80 -17.63
C ALA A 156 1.84 -13.14 -19.01
N GLU A 157 0.65 -13.21 -19.61
CA GLU A 157 0.37 -12.58 -20.92
C GLU A 157 0.57 -11.05 -20.87
N LEU A 158 0.16 -10.40 -19.78
CA LEU A 158 0.34 -8.95 -19.59
C LEU A 158 1.80 -8.51 -19.76
N GLN A 159 2.76 -9.33 -19.34
CA GLN A 159 4.18 -8.98 -19.45
C GLN A 159 4.63 -8.87 -20.91
N GLU A 160 4.05 -9.66 -21.79
CA GLU A 160 4.39 -9.66 -23.20
C GLU A 160 3.69 -8.54 -23.97
N VAL A 161 2.41 -8.28 -23.66
CA VAL A 161 1.57 -7.36 -24.45
C VAL A 161 1.59 -5.91 -23.97
N ALA A 162 1.96 -5.65 -22.71
CA ALA A 162 1.85 -4.30 -22.14
C ALA A 162 2.75 -3.27 -22.85
N LYS A 163 3.87 -3.70 -23.44
CA LYS A 163 4.77 -2.84 -24.23
C LYS A 163 4.11 -2.30 -25.49
N ASP A 164 3.20 -3.07 -26.08
CA ASP A 164 2.47 -2.75 -27.31
C ASP A 164 1.17 -2.00 -27.03
N CYS A 165 0.74 -1.95 -25.76
CA CYS A 165 -0.41 -1.16 -25.35
C CYS A 165 -0.08 0.35 -25.47
N PRO A 166 -1.06 1.20 -25.86
CA PRO A 166 -0.87 2.64 -25.91
C PRO A 166 -0.63 3.26 -24.53
N LEU A 167 0.08 4.39 -24.50
CA LEU A 167 0.18 5.25 -23.31
C LEU A 167 -1.20 5.74 -22.89
N LEU A 168 -1.49 5.67 -21.60
CA LEU A 168 -2.73 6.23 -21.04
C LEU A 168 -2.54 7.73 -20.78
N GLN A 169 -3.02 8.55 -21.71
CA GLN A 169 -2.84 10.02 -21.66
C GLN A 169 -3.91 10.70 -20.79
N ASN A 170 -5.17 10.33 -21.00
CA ASN A 170 -6.31 10.86 -20.26
C ASN A 170 -6.58 9.94 -19.08
N THR A 171 -6.38 10.47 -17.87
CA THR A 171 -6.53 9.74 -16.62
C THR A 171 -7.36 10.58 -15.68
N SER A 172 -8.35 9.96 -15.07
CA SER A 172 -9.09 10.47 -13.92
C SER A 172 -9.10 9.41 -12.83
N GLU A 173 -9.46 9.77 -11.62
CA GLU A 173 -9.67 8.78 -10.56
C GLU A 173 -10.65 7.70 -11.02
N GLY A 174 -10.38 6.44 -10.65
CA GLY A 174 -11.12 5.27 -11.11
C GLY A 174 -10.84 4.82 -12.54
N THR A 175 -9.92 5.46 -13.28
CA THR A 175 -9.57 4.99 -14.63
C THR A 175 -8.78 3.66 -14.53
N PRO A 176 -9.22 2.58 -15.20
CA PRO A 176 -8.46 1.33 -15.26
C PRO A 176 -7.20 1.48 -16.09
N CYS A 177 -6.13 0.82 -15.66
CA CYS A 177 -4.85 0.94 -16.34
C CYS A 177 -4.00 -0.32 -16.20
N LEU A 178 -2.93 -0.37 -17.01
CA LEU A 178 -1.75 -1.16 -16.70
C LEU A 178 -0.70 -0.24 -16.09
N GLY A 179 -0.22 -0.58 -14.89
CA GLY A 179 0.86 0.11 -14.20
C GLY A 179 2.10 -0.79 -14.15
N LYS A 180 3.27 -0.21 -14.42
CA LYS A 180 4.55 -0.91 -14.27
C LYS A 180 5.10 -0.72 -12.87
N TYR A 181 5.16 -1.80 -12.09
CA TYR A 181 5.54 -1.75 -10.68
C TYR A 181 7.00 -1.34 -10.49
N GLY A 182 7.24 -0.43 -9.55
CA GLY A 182 8.56 0.14 -9.29
C GLY A 182 9.58 -0.88 -8.82
N TYR A 183 9.18 -1.91 -8.07
CA TYR A 183 10.10 -2.86 -7.45
C TYR A 183 10.62 -3.91 -8.44
N ASP A 184 9.74 -4.70 -9.05
CA ASP A 184 10.12 -5.81 -9.95
C ASP A 184 10.10 -5.44 -11.44
N LYS A 185 9.63 -4.24 -11.78
CA LYS A 185 9.51 -3.75 -13.17
C LYS A 185 8.56 -4.60 -14.02
N LEU A 186 7.60 -5.31 -13.43
CA LEU A 186 6.55 -6.04 -14.13
C LEU A 186 5.28 -5.19 -14.29
N TRP A 187 4.39 -5.61 -15.18
CA TRP A 187 3.13 -4.93 -15.50
C TRP A 187 1.95 -5.56 -14.79
N TYR A 188 1.08 -4.73 -14.23
CA TYR A 188 -0.05 -5.15 -13.41
C TYR A 188 -1.30 -4.39 -13.78
N ARG A 189 -2.47 -5.01 -13.55
CA ARG A 189 -3.74 -4.29 -13.60
C ARG A 189 -3.80 -3.31 -12.43
N GLY A 190 -4.33 -2.13 -12.71
CA GLY A 190 -4.49 -1.12 -11.69
C GLY A 190 -5.69 -0.22 -11.90
N LEU A 191 -5.88 0.64 -10.91
CA LEU A 191 -6.89 1.68 -10.89
C LEU A 191 -6.19 2.99 -10.51
N VAL A 192 -6.42 4.05 -11.28
CA VAL A 192 -5.89 5.37 -10.97
C VAL A 192 -6.58 5.88 -9.69
N LEU A 193 -5.78 6.16 -8.65
CA LEU A 193 -6.25 6.78 -7.40
C LEU A 193 -6.15 8.30 -7.44
N GLY A 194 -5.27 8.84 -8.28
CA GLY A 194 -5.04 10.27 -8.34
C GLY A 194 -4.02 10.63 -9.40
N THR A 195 -4.10 11.86 -9.90
CA THR A 195 -3.26 12.31 -11.01
C THR A 195 -2.50 13.57 -10.68
N GLN A 196 -1.24 13.63 -11.12
CA GLN A 196 -0.39 14.82 -11.06
C GLN A 196 0.20 15.08 -12.46
N LYS A 197 0.84 16.24 -12.66
CA LYS A 197 1.37 16.66 -13.98
C LYS A 197 2.24 15.60 -14.67
N LYS A 198 3.12 14.91 -13.93
CA LYS A 198 4.06 13.90 -14.48
C LYS A 198 3.92 12.51 -13.87
N LYS A 199 3.16 12.39 -12.78
CA LYS A 199 3.03 11.18 -11.97
C LYS A 199 1.57 10.82 -11.78
N VAL A 200 1.29 9.54 -11.54
CA VAL A 200 -0.05 9.00 -11.32
C VAL A 200 0.03 8.02 -10.16
N SER A 201 -0.89 8.15 -9.19
CA SER A 201 -1.05 7.18 -8.12
C SER A 201 -1.92 6.03 -8.64
N VAL A 202 -1.44 4.79 -8.50
CA VAL A 202 -2.10 3.59 -9.00
C VAL A 202 -2.25 2.57 -7.88
N LEU A 203 -3.46 2.07 -7.68
CA LEU A 203 -3.75 0.87 -6.89
C LEU A 203 -3.56 -0.36 -7.77
N TYR A 204 -2.73 -1.30 -7.35
CA TYR A 204 -2.61 -2.61 -8.00
C TYR A 204 -3.74 -3.51 -7.55
N VAL A 205 -4.84 -3.52 -8.31
CA VAL A 205 -6.14 -4.10 -7.91
C VAL A 205 -6.08 -5.61 -7.62
N ASP A 206 -5.07 -6.31 -8.11
CA ASP A 206 -4.87 -7.72 -7.83
C ASP A 206 -4.14 -7.99 -6.52
N TYR A 207 -3.40 -7.03 -5.97
CA TYR A 207 -2.51 -7.21 -4.81
C TYR A 207 -2.85 -6.30 -3.62
N GLY A 208 -3.53 -5.17 -3.89
CA GLY A 208 -4.02 -4.24 -2.87
C GLY A 208 -3.02 -3.18 -2.41
N ASN A 209 -1.77 -3.22 -2.87
CA ASN A 209 -0.79 -2.16 -2.66
C ASN A 209 -0.93 -1.05 -3.72
N SER A 210 -0.50 0.16 -3.40
CA SER A 210 -0.49 1.30 -4.33
C SER A 210 0.90 1.93 -4.43
N GLU A 211 1.19 2.58 -5.55
CA GLU A 211 2.39 3.40 -5.68
C GLU A 211 2.17 4.60 -6.62
N VAL A 212 3.08 5.58 -6.54
CA VAL A 212 3.11 6.71 -7.48
C VAL A 212 4.10 6.44 -8.60
N ILE A 213 3.61 6.24 -9.83
CA ILE A 213 4.42 5.96 -11.02
C ILE A 213 4.53 7.13 -11.98
N SER A 214 5.56 7.12 -12.83
CA SER A 214 5.64 8.01 -14.00
C SER A 214 4.54 7.70 -15.00
N ARG A 215 4.01 8.72 -15.68
CA ARG A 215 3.10 8.54 -16.84
C ARG A 215 3.69 7.65 -17.95
N SER A 216 5.02 7.56 -18.05
CA SER A 216 5.69 6.64 -18.98
C SER A 216 5.55 5.16 -18.62
N ASN A 217 5.11 4.85 -17.40
CA ASN A 217 4.88 3.51 -16.86
C ASN A 217 3.38 3.18 -16.79
N LEU A 218 2.53 3.99 -17.42
CA LEU A 218 1.10 3.83 -17.44
C LEU A 218 0.63 3.49 -18.87
N ARG A 219 -0.18 2.45 -19.02
CA ARG A 219 -0.74 2.01 -20.30
C ARG A 219 -2.24 1.78 -20.21
N VAL A 220 -2.91 1.86 -21.36
CA VAL A 220 -4.32 1.48 -21.49
C VAL A 220 -4.46 0.00 -21.18
N LEU A 221 -5.47 -0.38 -20.38
CA LEU A 221 -5.82 -1.78 -20.14
C LEU A 221 -6.71 -2.31 -21.28
N PRO A 222 -6.30 -3.37 -22.01
CA PRO A 222 -7.15 -3.98 -23.01
C PRO A 222 -8.47 -4.56 -22.43
N PRO A 223 -9.62 -4.38 -23.10
CA PRO A 223 -10.93 -4.78 -22.58
C PRO A 223 -11.08 -6.25 -22.15
N LYS A 224 -10.36 -7.18 -22.82
CA LYS A 224 -10.40 -8.61 -22.47
C LYS A 224 -9.91 -8.93 -21.05
N TYR A 225 -9.14 -8.02 -20.44
CA TYR A 225 -8.60 -8.22 -19.10
C TYR A 225 -9.56 -7.82 -17.97
N PHE A 226 -10.73 -7.28 -18.30
CA PHE A 226 -11.81 -7.06 -17.32
C PHE A 226 -12.64 -8.33 -17.04
N ASP A 227 -12.54 -9.34 -17.90
CA ASP A 227 -13.28 -10.59 -17.73
C ASP A 227 -12.75 -11.44 -16.57
N ILE A 228 -11.46 -11.29 -16.25
CA ILE A 228 -10.83 -11.92 -15.09
C ILE A 228 -11.17 -11.10 -13.83
N PRO A 229 -11.73 -11.69 -12.78
CA PRO A 229 -11.96 -10.98 -11.52
C PRO A 229 -10.67 -10.45 -10.90
N ILE A 230 -10.73 -9.38 -10.10
CA ILE A 230 -9.61 -8.96 -9.26
C ILE A 230 -9.33 -10.01 -8.20
N GLN A 231 -8.05 -10.30 -7.95
CA GLN A 231 -7.66 -11.36 -7.03
C GLN A 231 -7.55 -10.89 -5.58
N CYS A 232 -7.37 -9.59 -5.35
CA CYS A 232 -7.27 -9.02 -4.01
C CYS A 232 -8.66 -8.95 -3.36
N LYS A 233 -8.76 -9.52 -2.16
CA LYS A 233 -9.84 -9.23 -1.22
C LYS A 233 -9.28 -8.57 0.03
N GLU A 234 -9.76 -7.37 0.34
CA GLU A 234 -9.46 -6.74 1.62
C GLU A 234 -10.34 -7.37 2.71
N CYS A 235 -9.71 -7.78 3.80
CA CYS A 235 -10.32 -8.48 4.92
C CYS A 235 -9.81 -7.89 6.24
N ARG A 236 -10.66 -7.88 7.26
CA ARG A 236 -10.30 -7.58 8.65
C ARG A 236 -10.01 -8.86 9.41
N LEU A 237 -9.01 -8.84 10.28
CA LEU A 237 -8.73 -9.93 11.22
C LEU A 237 -9.78 -9.90 12.33
N HIS A 238 -10.51 -11.00 12.48
CA HIS A 238 -11.64 -11.07 13.39
C HIS A 238 -11.22 -10.87 14.85
N GLY A 239 -12.02 -10.08 15.58
CA GLY A 239 -11.81 -9.82 17.01
C GLY A 239 -10.56 -9.00 17.34
N VAL A 240 -9.74 -8.59 16.37
CA VAL A 240 -8.50 -7.86 16.63
C VAL A 240 -8.81 -6.40 17.00
N ARG A 241 -8.26 -5.95 18.13
CA ARG A 241 -8.15 -4.52 18.45
C ARG A 241 -6.72 -4.19 18.84
N VAL A 242 -6.22 -3.07 18.34
CA VAL A 242 -4.87 -2.60 18.67
C VAL A 242 -4.91 -1.87 20.01
N VAL A 243 -4.10 -2.33 20.96
CA VAL A 243 -4.04 -1.77 22.32
C VAL A 243 -2.87 -0.80 22.48
N GLY A 244 -1.83 -0.94 21.64
CA GLY A 244 -0.64 -0.12 21.68
C GLY A 244 -0.46 0.73 20.42
N ASP A 245 0.79 0.81 19.97
CA ASP A 245 1.17 1.52 18.75
C ASP A 245 0.84 0.70 17.50
N GLU A 246 -0.09 1.22 16.68
CA GLU A 246 -0.49 0.68 15.38
C GLU A 246 0.71 0.33 14.50
N PHE A 247 1.73 1.17 14.49
CA PHE A 247 2.91 0.95 13.67
C PHE A 247 3.65 -0.32 14.11
N ASN A 248 3.89 -0.49 15.42
CA ASN A 248 4.56 -1.69 15.92
C ASN A 248 3.71 -2.94 15.75
N ALA A 249 2.40 -2.87 16.00
CA ALA A 249 1.49 -4.00 15.78
C ALA A 249 1.52 -4.43 14.31
N ARG A 250 1.34 -3.49 13.38
CA ARG A 250 1.40 -3.74 11.94
C ARG A 250 2.76 -4.27 11.51
N LYS A 251 3.86 -3.70 12.01
CA LYS A 251 5.22 -4.16 11.68
C LYS A 251 5.42 -5.60 12.12
N MET A 252 5.04 -5.95 13.35
CA MET A 252 5.19 -7.31 13.84
C MET A 252 4.34 -8.32 13.08
N LEU A 253 3.12 -7.94 12.71
CA LEU A 253 2.29 -8.76 11.85
C LEU A 253 2.92 -8.91 10.45
N SER A 254 3.46 -7.83 9.89
CA SER A 254 4.21 -7.84 8.63
C SER A 254 5.40 -8.80 8.69
N ASP A 255 6.20 -8.74 9.75
CA ASP A 255 7.34 -9.63 9.93
C ASP A 255 6.86 -11.10 9.95
N ILE A 256 5.80 -11.43 10.70
CA ILE A 256 5.21 -12.79 10.70
C ILE A 256 4.69 -13.23 9.32
N LEU A 257 4.05 -12.31 8.60
CA LEU A 257 3.40 -12.60 7.31
C LEU A 257 4.39 -12.75 6.16
N PHE A 258 5.50 -12.02 6.19
CA PHE A 258 6.39 -11.87 5.04
C PHE A 258 7.85 -12.31 5.30
N GLU A 259 8.24 -12.70 6.52
CA GLU A 259 9.59 -13.26 6.78
C GLU A 259 9.79 -14.66 6.14
N GLY A 260 8.70 -15.40 5.88
CA GLY A 260 8.74 -16.68 5.18
C GLY A 260 8.44 -16.53 3.68
N ASN A 261 9.27 -17.12 2.81
CA ASN A 261 9.03 -17.12 1.36
C ASN A 261 7.64 -17.66 1.01
N ASN A 262 6.77 -16.78 0.50
CA ASN A 262 5.48 -17.07 -0.11
C ASN A 262 4.61 -18.06 0.69
N THR A 263 4.47 -17.80 2.00
CA THR A 263 3.75 -18.67 2.93
C THR A 263 2.26 -18.73 2.58
N VAL A 264 1.73 -19.93 2.39
CA VAL A 264 0.30 -20.17 2.27
C VAL A 264 -0.31 -20.30 3.66
N TYR A 265 -1.31 -19.47 3.93
CA TYR A 265 -2.12 -19.48 5.15
C TYR A 265 -3.48 -20.12 4.87
N LEU A 266 -4.24 -20.42 5.92
CA LEU A 266 -5.64 -20.79 5.80
C LEU A 266 -6.49 -19.62 6.31
N ALA A 267 -7.55 -19.28 5.59
CA ALA A 267 -8.54 -18.31 6.03
C ALA A 267 -9.87 -18.99 6.35
N LYS A 268 -10.59 -18.44 7.32
CA LYS A 268 -11.97 -18.83 7.65
C LYS A 268 -12.82 -17.58 7.80
N ILE A 269 -13.95 -17.52 7.13
CA ILE A 269 -14.88 -16.38 7.25
C ILE A 269 -15.55 -16.43 8.62
N LYS A 270 -15.51 -15.30 9.33
CA LYS A 270 -16.14 -15.09 10.63
C LYS A 270 -17.34 -14.15 10.54
N ASN A 271 -17.22 -13.08 9.77
CA ASN A 271 -18.33 -12.18 9.46
C ASN A 271 -18.32 -11.80 7.97
N LYS A 272 -19.27 -12.34 7.20
CA LYS A 272 -19.40 -12.02 5.76
C LYS A 272 -20.16 -10.70 5.52
N GLU A 273 -20.90 -10.23 6.51
CA GLU A 273 -21.76 -9.04 6.39
C GLU A 273 -21.02 -7.74 6.72
N SER A 274 -19.85 -7.83 7.37
CA SER A 274 -18.99 -6.66 7.63
C SER A 274 -18.31 -6.17 6.34
N THR A 275 -17.95 -4.89 6.33
CA THR A 275 -17.16 -4.27 5.25
C THR A 275 -15.94 -3.55 5.84
N PRO A 276 -14.71 -4.04 5.61
CA PRO A 276 -14.37 -5.29 4.94
C PRO A 276 -14.85 -6.53 5.72
N ILE A 277 -14.92 -7.68 5.06
CA ILE A 277 -15.30 -8.96 5.68
C ILE A 277 -14.31 -9.34 6.77
N GLU A 278 -14.78 -10.00 7.84
CA GLU A 278 -13.90 -10.48 8.90
C GLU A 278 -13.54 -11.95 8.72
N ILE A 279 -12.25 -12.24 8.89
CA ILE A 279 -11.68 -13.58 8.77
C ILE A 279 -10.78 -13.92 9.95
N ASP A 280 -10.72 -15.21 10.27
CA ASP A 280 -9.56 -15.77 10.94
C ASP A 280 -8.50 -16.09 9.89
N LEU A 281 -7.25 -15.76 10.19
CA LEU A 281 -6.08 -16.14 9.40
C LEU A 281 -5.22 -17.08 10.23
N LEU A 282 -4.98 -18.29 9.72
CA LEU A 282 -4.36 -19.39 10.44
C LEU A 282 -3.09 -19.88 9.72
N ASN A 283 -2.11 -20.30 10.51
CA ASN A 283 -0.95 -21.02 9.98
C ASN A 283 -1.40 -22.37 9.40
N SER A 284 -0.98 -22.69 8.17
CA SER A 284 -1.38 -23.93 7.48
C SER A 284 -0.87 -25.21 8.15
N SER A 285 0.22 -25.11 8.94
CA SER A 285 0.83 -26.25 9.64
C SER A 285 0.30 -26.41 11.07
N SER A 286 0.24 -25.33 11.86
CA SER A 286 -0.18 -25.42 13.27
C SER A 286 -1.68 -25.20 13.50
N LEU A 287 -2.38 -24.61 12.53
CA LEU A 287 -3.77 -24.15 12.66
C LEU A 287 -3.98 -23.11 13.76
N ASP A 288 -2.92 -22.47 14.24
CA ASP A 288 -3.03 -21.33 15.17
C ASP A 288 -3.30 -20.04 14.40
N LEU A 289 -3.99 -19.10 15.06
CA LEU A 289 -4.16 -17.74 14.55
C LEU A 289 -2.79 -17.07 14.35
N VAL A 290 -2.56 -16.54 13.15
CA VAL A 290 -1.29 -15.91 12.76
C VAL A 290 -0.97 -14.69 13.64
N TYR A 291 -2.00 -14.00 14.12
CA TYR A 291 -1.89 -12.79 14.94
C TYR A 291 -1.91 -13.07 16.45
N LYS A 292 -2.02 -14.34 16.89
CA LYS A 292 -1.94 -14.70 18.32
C LYS A 292 -0.64 -14.25 19.01
N PRO A 293 0.55 -14.36 18.39
CA PRO A 293 1.80 -13.88 19.01
C PRO A 293 1.82 -12.37 19.30
N LEU A 294 1.01 -11.57 18.58
CA LEU A 294 0.88 -10.14 18.86
C LEU A 294 0.09 -9.91 20.14
N ALA A 295 -0.95 -10.71 20.40
CA ALA A 295 -1.74 -10.63 21.63
C ALA A 295 -0.92 -11.04 22.85
N GLU A 296 -0.13 -12.10 22.74
CA GLU A 296 0.78 -12.57 23.79
C GLU A 296 1.83 -11.52 24.17
N LYS A 297 2.24 -10.69 23.20
CA LYS A 297 3.18 -9.58 23.40
C LYS A 297 2.49 -8.25 23.73
N GLY A 298 1.16 -8.22 23.83
CA GLY A 298 0.38 -7.04 24.24
C GLY A 298 0.21 -5.96 23.18
N TYR A 299 0.45 -6.26 21.89
CA TYR A 299 0.23 -5.30 20.80
C TYR A 299 -1.26 -5.18 20.44
N ILE A 300 -1.99 -6.29 20.56
CA ILE A 300 -3.41 -6.38 20.24
C ILE A 300 -4.17 -7.13 21.35
N THR A 301 -5.49 -7.00 21.36
CA THR A 301 -6.42 -7.94 21.98
C THR A 301 -7.18 -8.70 20.92
N ILE A 302 -7.65 -9.90 21.27
CA ILE A 302 -8.50 -10.73 20.42
C ILE A 302 -9.80 -10.98 21.21
N ASP A 303 -10.92 -10.48 20.70
CA ASP A 303 -12.24 -10.73 21.28
C ASP A 303 -12.76 -12.08 20.74
N ASP A 304 -12.78 -13.11 21.59
CA ASP A 304 -13.22 -14.47 21.24
C ASP A 304 -14.75 -14.64 21.11
N ASN A 305 -15.53 -13.56 20.94
CA ASN A 305 -16.98 -13.68 20.93
C ASN A 305 -17.42 -14.49 19.68
N PRO A 306 -18.08 -15.66 19.88
CA PRO A 306 -18.28 -16.65 18.83
C PRO A 306 -19.17 -16.20 17.68
#